data_AF-A0A1H8AAA9-F1
#
_entry.id   AF-A0A1H8AAA9-F1
#
_cell.length_a   1.000
_cell.length_b   1.000
_cell.length_c   1.000
_cell.angle_alpha   90.00
_cell.angle_beta   90.00
_cell.angle_gamma   90.00
#
_symmetry.space_group_name_H-M   'P 1'
#
loop_
_entity.id
_entity.type
_entity.pdbx_description
1 polymer ?
#
loop_
_entity_poly.entity_id
_entity_poly.type
_entity_poly.pdbx_seq_one_letter_code
_entity_poly.pdbx_strand_id
1 'polypeptide(L)'
;MIEVKELRHLLKDYEKTCNKSHIRPTKADLADFIGVSVQTIRNGIRGMYNGVYYGLKPCCTRVFSNGCFDILRDYFGEDDS
;
A
#
# COMPACT_ATOMS: atom_id res chain seq x y z
N MET A 1 -11.98 3.51 -2.49
CA MET A 1 -11.07 3.69 -1.34
C MET A 1 -10.79 2.32 -0.79
N ILE A 2 -9.51 1.96 -0.60
CA ILE A 2 -9.07 0.71 0.00
C ILE A 2 -9.21 0.85 1.50
N GLU A 3 -10.06 0.02 2.08
CA GLU A 3 -10.28 0.00 3.52
C GLU A 3 -9.29 -0.90 4.25
N VAL A 4 -9.13 -0.66 5.55
CA VAL A 4 -8.25 -1.43 6.46
C VAL A 4 -8.43 -2.94 6.29
N LYS A 5 -9.68 -3.41 6.23
CA LYS A 5 -9.99 -4.84 6.08
C LYS A 5 -9.57 -5.38 4.71
N GLU A 6 -9.76 -4.59 3.65
CA GLU A 6 -9.38 -4.96 2.30
C GLU A 6 -7.85 -5.01 2.18
N LEU A 7 -7.14 -4.00 2.70
CA LEU A 7 -5.68 -3.96 2.70
C LEU A 7 -5.07 -5.18 3.41
N ARG A 8 -5.61 -5.59 4.57
CA ARG A 8 -5.11 -6.79 5.28
C ARG A 8 -5.28 -8.07 4.47
N HIS A 9 -6.36 -8.20 3.69
CA HIS A 9 -6.53 -9.34 2.79
C HIS A 9 -5.56 -9.26 1.61
N LEU A 10 -5.43 -8.09 0.98
CA LEU A 10 -4.49 -7.86 -0.12
C LEU A 10 -3.05 -8.16 0.28
N LEU A 11 -2.61 -7.73 1.47
CA LEU A 11 -1.27 -8.04 1.97
C LEU A 11 -1.05 -9.53 2.19
N LYS A 12 -2.03 -10.25 2.75
CA LYS A 12 -1.96 -11.71 2.93
C LYS A 12 -1.87 -12.44 1.59
N ASP A 13 -2.65 -12.02 0.60
CA ASP A 13 -2.64 -12.65 -0.72
C ASP A 13 -1.38 -12.30 -1.50
N TYR A 14 -0.86 -11.08 -1.32
CA TYR A 14 0.43 -10.67 -1.85
C TYR A 14 1.59 -11.47 -1.24
N GLU A 15 1.62 -11.67 0.09
CA GLU A 15 2.60 -12.53 0.77
C GLU A 15 2.57 -13.96 0.24
N LYS A 16 1.38 -14.55 0.10
CA LYS A 16 1.24 -15.90 -0.49
C LYS A 16 1.81 -15.95 -1.90
N THR A 17 1.54 -14.92 -2.71
CA THR A 17 2.05 -14.81 -4.08
C THR A 17 3.57 -14.71 -4.08
N CYS A 18 4.15 -13.87 -3.20
CA CYS A 18 5.59 -13.73 -3.06
C CYS A 18 6.26 -15.05 -2.65
N ASN A 19 5.68 -15.73 -1.65
CA ASN A 19 6.16 -17.02 -1.17
C ASN A 19 6.12 -18.10 -2.26
N LYS A 20 5.03 -18.16 -3.04
CA LYS A 20 4.88 -19.11 -4.15
C LYS A 20 5.89 -18.86 -5.27
N SER A 21 6.20 -17.60 -5.53
CA SER A 21 7.17 -17.18 -6.55
C SER A 21 8.61 -17.12 -6.03
N HIS A 22 8.86 -17.42 -4.75
CA HIS A 22 10.17 -17.27 -4.10
C HIS A 22 10.80 -15.88 -4.26
N ILE A 23 9.96 -14.83 -4.28
CA ILE A 23 10.41 -13.43 -4.38
C ILE A 23 10.26 -12.71 -3.04
N ARG A 24 11.12 -11.71 -2.81
CA ARG A 24 11.00 -10.84 -1.64
C ARG A 24 9.95 -9.75 -1.90
N PRO A 25 9.04 -9.48 -0.95
CA PRO A 25 8.08 -8.39 -1.07
C PRO A 25 8.77 -7.03 -1.28
N THR A 26 8.27 -6.22 -2.22
CA THR A 26 8.74 -4.86 -2.46
C THR A 26 7.58 -3.87 -2.54
N LYS A 27 7.86 -2.60 -2.26
CA LYS A 27 6.87 -1.50 -2.38
C LYS A 27 6.35 -1.39 -3.83
N ALA A 28 7.20 -1.68 -4.82
CA ALA A 28 6.86 -1.59 -6.24
C ALA A 28 5.92 -2.72 -6.66
N ASP A 29 6.28 -3.95 -6.34
CA ASP A 29 5.46 -5.13 -6.69
C ASP A 29 4.11 -5.10 -5.97
N LEU A 30 4.05 -4.61 -4.73
CA LEU A 30 2.76 -4.40 -4.04
C LEU A 30 1.91 -3.35 -4.75
N ALA A 31 2.53 -2.25 -5.19
CA ALA A 31 1.81 -1.20 -5.89
C ALA A 31 1.19 -1.72 -7.19
N ASP A 32 1.95 -2.49 -7.96
CA ASP A 32 1.47 -3.16 -9.17
C ASP A 32 0.37 -4.19 -8.84
N PHE A 33 0.54 -4.98 -7.77
CA PHE A 33 -0.44 -5.97 -7.31
C PHE A 33 -1.79 -5.33 -6.94
N ILE A 34 -1.77 -4.18 -6.28
CA ILE A 34 -2.97 -3.45 -5.84
C ILE A 34 -3.50 -2.51 -6.94
N GLY A 35 -2.72 -2.24 -7.98
CA GLY A 35 -3.08 -1.30 -9.06
C GLY A 35 -3.02 0.16 -8.61
N VAL A 36 -2.00 0.53 -7.83
CA VAL A 36 -1.69 1.90 -7.41
C VAL A 36 -0.28 2.29 -7.85
N SER A 37 0.05 3.57 -7.81
CA SER A 37 1.44 3.99 -8.02
C SER A 37 2.33 3.64 -6.82
N VAL A 38 3.61 3.35 -7.04
CA VAL A 38 4.59 3.15 -5.96
C VAL A 38 4.66 4.39 -5.05
N GLN A 39 4.49 5.58 -5.62
CA GLN A 39 4.44 6.82 -4.86
C GLN A 39 3.27 6.83 -3.87
N THR A 40 2.12 6.23 -4.25
CA THR A 40 0.97 6.09 -3.36
C THR A 40 1.33 5.27 -2.11
N ILE A 41 2.04 4.15 -2.29
CA ILE A 41 2.52 3.31 -1.18
C ILE A 41 3.51 4.08 -0.29
N ARG A 42 4.54 4.71 -0.88
CA ARG A 42 5.55 5.49 -0.14
C ARG A 42 4.93 6.61 0.69
N ASN A 43 4.03 7.38 0.10
CA ASN A 43 3.32 8.43 0.78
C ASN A 43 2.40 7.90 1.90
N GLY A 44 1.79 6.72 1.71
CA GLY A 44 1.01 6.03 2.73
C GLY A 44 1.86 5.61 3.92
N ILE A 45 3.07 5.09 3.67
CA ILE A 45 4.07 4.77 4.70
C ILE A 45 4.51 6.05 5.43
N ARG A 46 4.78 7.14 4.70
CA ARG A 46 5.20 8.42 5.29
C ARG A 46 4.08 9.21 5.98
N GLY A 47 2.83 8.78 5.88
CA GLY A 47 1.67 9.52 6.39
C GLY A 47 1.49 10.92 5.77
N MET A 48 2.02 11.16 4.56
CA MET A 48 2.06 12.50 3.94
C MET A 48 0.69 13.06 3.54
N TYR A 49 -0.30 12.19 3.34
CA TYR A 49 -1.64 12.57 2.90
C TYR A 49 -2.69 11.76 3.66
N ASN A 50 -3.77 12.40 4.09
CA ASN A 50 -4.95 11.69 4.59
C ASN A 50 -5.79 11.15 3.40
N GLY A 51 -6.67 10.18 3.65
CA GLY A 51 -7.49 9.55 2.60
C GLY A 51 -8.33 10.53 1.77
N VAL A 52 -8.62 11.73 2.30
CA VAL A 52 -9.31 12.82 1.60
C VAL A 52 -8.39 13.50 0.57
N TYR A 53 -7.14 13.81 0.92
CA TYR A 53 -6.17 14.40 -0.01
C TYR A 53 -5.92 13.53 -1.23
N TYR A 54 -5.96 12.21 -1.05
CA TYR A 54 -5.82 11.26 -2.15
C TYR A 54 -7.04 11.22 -3.07
N GLY A 55 -8.26 11.29 -2.51
CA GLY A 55 -9.49 11.30 -3.30
C GLY A 55 -9.64 12.52 -4.21
N LEU A 56 -8.95 13.61 -3.89
CA LEU A 56 -8.96 14.85 -4.67
C LEU A 56 -7.95 14.86 -5.82
N LYS A 57 -7.11 13.82 -5.98
CA LYS A 57 -6.12 13.72 -7.05
C LYS A 57 -6.63 12.78 -8.16
N PRO A 58 -6.98 13.30 -9.35
CA PRO A 58 -7.56 12.49 -10.43
C PRO A 58 -6.61 11.44 -11.02
N CYS A 59 -5.30 11.55 -10.77
CA CYS A 59 -4.31 10.54 -11.15
C CYS A 59 -4.23 9.34 -10.17
N CYS A 60 -4.88 9.42 -9.02
CA CYS A 60 -4.91 8.34 -8.04
C CYS A 60 -6.17 7.48 -8.25
N THR A 61 -6.05 6.41 -9.03
CA THR A 61 -7.14 5.47 -9.34
C THR A 61 -7.64 4.69 -8.11
N ARG A 62 -6.80 4.56 -7.08
CA ARG A 62 -7.10 3.91 -5.80
C ARG A 62 -6.44 4.69 -4.65
N VAL A 63 -7.19 4.85 -3.56
CA VAL A 63 -6.84 5.69 -2.40
C VAL A 63 -7.00 4.89 -1.12
N PHE A 64 -6.14 5.09 -0.11
CA PHE A 64 -6.20 4.36 1.17
C PHE A 64 -6.98 5.13 2.24
N SER A 65 -7.73 4.44 3.10
CA SER A 65 -8.26 5.06 4.32
C SER A 65 -7.15 5.26 5.36
N ASN A 66 -7.32 6.20 6.30
CA ASN A 66 -6.22 6.61 7.20
C ASN A 66 -5.63 5.43 8.01
N GLY A 67 -6.46 4.48 8.44
CA GLY A 67 -5.99 3.31 9.19
C GLY A 67 -5.12 2.34 8.38
N CYS A 68 -5.05 2.49 7.06
CA CYS A 68 -4.15 1.73 6.20
C CYS A 68 -2.69 2.20 6.32
N PHE A 69 -2.44 3.43 6.76
CA PHE A 69 -1.08 3.98 6.84
C PHE A 69 -0.24 3.26 7.90
N ASP A 70 -0.84 2.98 9.06
CA ASP A 70 -0.19 2.22 10.13
C ASP A 70 0.13 0.80 9.64
N ILE A 71 -0.81 0.16 8.94
CA ILE A 71 -0.61 -1.18 8.39
C ILE A 71 0.54 -1.21 7.37
N LEU A 72 0.61 -0.22 6.47
CA LEU A 72 1.67 -0.15 5.47
C LEU A 72 3.05 0.10 6.12
N ARG A 73 3.11 0.94 7.16
CA ARG A 73 4.32 1.17 7.95
C ARG A 73 4.78 -0.09 8.67
N ASP A 74 3.87 -0.77 9.36
CA ASP A 74 4.17 -2.00 10.08
C ASP A 74 4.67 -3.10 9.12
N TYR A 75 4.11 -3.16 7.91
CA TYR A 75 4.45 -4.18 6.92
C TYR A 75 5.83 -3.98 6.27
N PHE A 76 6.16 -2.76 5.84
CA PHE A 76 7.42 -2.49 5.15
C PHE A 76 8.56 -2.01 6.07
N GLY A 77 8.25 -1.68 7.33
CA GLY A 77 9.15 -0.98 8.24
C GLY A 77 9.27 0.51 7.92
N GLU A 78 9.79 1.28 8.88
CA GLU A 78 10.04 2.73 8.72
C GLU A 78 11.20 3.05 7.75
N ASP A 79 11.89 2.04 7.20
CA ASP A 79 13.04 2.24 6.33
C ASP A 79 12.63 2.71 4.92
N ASP A 80 12.65 4.03 4.75
CA ASP A 80 12.90 4.72 3.48
C ASP A 80 14.37 5.18 3.47
N SER A 81 15.28 4.20 3.40
CA SER A 81 16.67 4.42 2.97
C SER A 81 16.77 4.38 1.44
#